data_AF-X1JHK3-F1
#
_entry.id   AF-X1JHK3-F1
#
_cell.length_a   1.000
_cell.length_b   1.000
_cell.length_c   1.000
_cell.angle_alpha   90.00
_cell.angle_beta   90.00
_cell.angle_gamma   90.00
#
_symmetry.space_group_name_H-M   'P 1'
#
loop_
_entity.id
_entity.type
_entity.pdbx_description
1 polymer ?
#
loop_
_entity_poly.entity_id
_entity_poly.type
_entity_poly.pdbx_seq_one_letter_code
_entity_poly.pdbx_strand_id
1 'polypeptide(L)'
;MSDDDLFQLYSEGYRLADIVLCQAHRSAKIMKAMGCQRVKVVPGGIIWPKNVKPVPETFDVAYVGALGPDKGVIYLIQAWGILNYPDSKLILAGSGTETLEPFIRQITDKGNFALLGRVS
;
A
#
# COMPACT_ATOMS: atom_id res chain seq x y z
N MET A 1 21.59 -21.92 2.66
CA MET A 1 20.18 -22.19 2.31
C MET A 1 19.75 -21.08 1.38
N SER A 2 19.26 -21.40 0.19
CA SER A 2 18.85 -20.39 -0.78
C SER A 2 17.51 -19.76 -0.38
N ASP A 3 17.18 -18.60 -0.95
CA ASP A 3 15.88 -17.97 -0.75
C ASP A 3 14.73 -18.88 -1.21
N ASP A 4 14.97 -19.71 -2.24
CA ASP A 4 14.01 -20.70 -2.73
C ASP A 4 13.77 -21.81 -1.69
N ASP A 5 14.82 -22.30 -1.02
CA ASP A 5 14.70 -23.32 0.02
C ASP A 5 13.92 -22.79 1.24
N LEU A 6 14.20 -21.54 1.63
CA LEU A 6 13.46 -20.83 2.69
C LEU A 6 11.99 -20.68 2.28
N PHE A 7 11.72 -20.25 1.06
CA PHE A 7 10.37 -20.08 0.55
C PHE A 7 9.59 -21.40 0.54
N GLN A 8 10.23 -22.50 0.12
CA GLN A 8 9.61 -23.82 0.16
C GLN A 8 9.25 -24.22 1.59
N LEU A 9 10.21 -24.12 2.53
CA LEU A 9 9.99 -24.45 3.93
C LEU A 9 8.84 -23.62 4.55
N TYR A 10 8.81 -22.31 4.29
CA TYR A 10 7.76 -21.43 4.81
C TYR A 10 6.41 -21.62 4.11
N SER A 11 6.38 -22.14 2.87
CA SER A 11 5.14 -22.34 2.13
C SER A 11 4.48 -23.70 2.35
N GLU A 12 5.18 -24.67 2.93
CA GLU A 12 4.63 -26.00 3.29
C GLU A 12 3.38 -25.90 4.16
N GLY A 13 3.34 -24.98 5.12
CA GLY A 13 2.17 -24.77 5.98
C GLY A 13 0.89 -24.46 5.19
N TYR A 14 0.99 -23.72 4.08
CA TYR A 14 -0.15 -23.44 3.22
C TYR A 14 -0.56 -24.66 2.39
N ARG A 15 0.39 -25.50 1.95
CA ARG A 15 0.11 -26.72 1.18
C ARG A 15 -0.60 -27.78 2.03
N LEU A 16 -0.21 -27.88 3.30
CA LEU A 16 -0.78 -28.85 4.25
C LEU A 16 -2.09 -28.39 4.88
N ALA A 17 -2.46 -27.12 4.75
CA ALA A 17 -3.68 -26.59 5.34
C ALA A 17 -4.96 -27.21 4.73
N ASP A 18 -5.96 -27.50 5.57
CA ASP A 18 -7.28 -27.98 5.13
C ASP A 18 -8.01 -26.99 4.23
N ILE A 19 -7.76 -25.70 4.45
CA ILE A 19 -8.30 -24.59 3.68
C ILE A 19 -7.36 -23.39 3.76
N VAL A 20 -7.12 -22.75 2.62
CA VAL A 20 -6.41 -21.48 2.52
C VAL A 20 -7.39 -20.38 2.14
N LEU A 21 -7.48 -19.35 3.00
CA LEU A 21 -8.33 -18.18 2.76
C LEU A 21 -7.51 -17.06 2.11
N CYS A 22 -8.06 -16.46 1.07
CA CYS A 22 -7.43 -15.37 0.32
C CYS A 22 -8.36 -14.16 0.22
N GLN A 23 -7.79 -12.96 0.28
CA GLN A 23 -8.55 -11.70 0.18
C GLN A 23 -8.94 -11.34 -1.26
N ALA A 24 -8.30 -11.95 -2.27
CA ALA A 24 -8.55 -11.65 -3.68
C ALA A 24 -8.33 -12.88 -4.57
N HIS A 25 -8.98 -12.88 -5.75
CA HIS A 25 -8.84 -13.94 -6.75
C HIS A 25 -7.42 -14.09 -7.28
N ARG A 26 -6.66 -12.99 -7.40
CA ARG A 26 -5.25 -13.04 -7.84
C ARG A 26 -4.40 -13.84 -6.87
N SER A 27 -4.50 -13.57 -5.57
CA SER A 27 -3.78 -14.32 -4.53
C SER A 27 -4.21 -15.79 -4.51
N ALA A 28 -5.50 -16.07 -4.70
CA ALA A 28 -5.99 -17.45 -4.78
C ALA A 28 -5.39 -18.22 -5.97
N LYS A 29 -5.21 -17.57 -7.13
CA LYS A 29 -4.55 -18.18 -8.30
C LYS A 29 -3.11 -18.56 -7.98
N ILE A 30 -2.38 -17.68 -7.28
CA ILE A 30 -0.99 -17.93 -6.85
C ILE A 30 -0.94 -19.12 -5.89
N MET A 31 -1.80 -19.15 -4.86
CA MET A 31 -1.83 -20.26 -3.89
C MET A 31 -2.17 -21.62 -4.54
N LYS A 32 -3.10 -21.63 -5.51
CA LYS A 32 -3.39 -22.84 -6.29
C LYS A 32 -2.19 -23.30 -7.12
N ALA A 33 -1.49 -22.38 -7.77
CA ALA A 33 -0.27 -22.69 -8.52
C ALA A 33 0.86 -23.22 -7.62
N MET A 34 0.85 -22.86 -6.33
CA MET A 34 1.77 -23.37 -5.30
C MET A 34 1.37 -24.74 -4.72
N GLY A 35 0.31 -25.37 -5.24
CA GLY A 35 -0.12 -26.71 -4.84
C GLY A 35 -1.15 -26.77 -3.70
N CYS A 36 -1.69 -25.63 -3.26
CA CYS A 36 -2.73 -25.61 -2.23
C CYS A 36 -4.04 -26.22 -2.77
N GLN A 37 -4.57 -27.24 -2.10
CA GLN A 37 -5.70 -28.04 -2.59
C GLN A 37 -7.04 -27.30 -2.47
N ARG A 38 -7.28 -26.63 -1.34
CA ARG A 38 -8.57 -25.99 -1.03
C ARG A 38 -8.40 -24.50 -0.77
N VAL A 39 -8.48 -23.70 -1.82
CA VAL A 39 -8.35 -22.23 -1.73
C VAL A 39 -9.72 -21.56 -1.87
N LYS A 40 -10.10 -20.70 -0.92
CA LYS A 40 -11.34 -19.91 -0.94
C LYS A 40 -11.03 -18.41 -0.86
N VAL A 41 -11.76 -17.64 -1.67
CA VAL A 41 -11.68 -16.17 -1.64
C VAL A 41 -12.73 -15.65 -0.68
N VAL A 42 -12.30 -14.94 0.34
CA VAL A 42 -13.14 -14.23 1.31
C VAL A 42 -12.60 -12.79 1.36
N PRO A 43 -13.17 -11.87 0.57
CA PRO A 43 -12.73 -10.48 0.55
C PRO A 43 -12.96 -9.80 1.91
N GLY A 44 -12.09 -8.86 2.22
CA GLY A 44 -12.21 -8.04 3.42
C GLY A 44 -13.50 -7.21 3.35
N GLY A 45 -14.24 -7.19 4.45
CA GLY A 45 -15.37 -6.28 4.60
C GLY A 45 -14.89 -4.84 4.71
N ILE A 46 -15.75 -3.90 4.31
CA ILE A 46 -15.55 -2.47 4.53
C ILE A 46 -16.67 -1.93 5.41
N ILE A 47 -16.32 -1.01 6.31
CA ILE A 47 -17.30 -0.24 7.07
C ILE A 47 -17.56 1.02 6.27
N TRP A 48 -18.76 1.13 5.71
CA TRP A 48 -19.15 2.32 4.96
C TRP A 48 -19.22 3.53 5.88
N PRO A 49 -18.65 4.68 5.49
CA PRO A 49 -18.81 5.90 6.25
C PRO A 49 -20.26 6.35 6.21
N LYS A 50 -20.80 6.79 7.36
CA LYS A 50 -22.17 7.33 7.43
C LYS A 50 -22.33 8.64 6.68
N ASN A 51 -21.26 9.43 6.62
CA ASN A 51 -21.21 10.74 5.99
C ASN A 51 -20.05 10.77 5.00
N VAL A 52 -20.32 11.20 3.78
CA VAL A 52 -19.31 11.41 2.74
C VAL A 52 -19.12 12.93 2.59
N LYS A 53 -17.87 13.39 2.66
CA LYS A 53 -17.55 14.80 2.44
C LYS A 53 -17.80 15.16 0.96
N PRO A 54 -18.20 16.40 0.66
CA PRO A 54 -18.30 16.85 -0.73
C PRO A 54 -16.94 16.75 -1.43
N VAL A 55 -16.99 16.69 -2.76
CA VAL A 55 -15.78 16.75 -3.59
C VAL A 55 -15.10 18.10 -3.35
N PRO A 56 -13.78 18.12 -3.04
CA PRO A 56 -13.05 19.36 -2.81
C PRO A 56 -12.93 20.20 -4.10
N GLU A 57 -12.81 21.51 -3.95
CA GLU A 57 -12.60 22.45 -5.07
C GLU A 57 -11.18 22.38 -5.65
N THR A 58 -10.22 21.90 -4.84
CA THR A 58 -8.81 21.74 -5.22
C THR A 58 -8.47 20.28 -5.48
N PHE A 59 -7.51 20.05 -6.38
CA PHE A 59 -7.02 18.71 -6.70
C PHE A 59 -5.92 18.26 -5.73
N ASP A 60 -6.30 17.98 -4.49
CA ASP A 60 -5.36 17.42 -3.51
C ASP A 60 -5.30 15.89 -3.61
N VAL A 61 -4.10 15.34 -3.52
CA VAL A 61 -3.86 13.89 -3.53
C VAL A 61 -3.45 13.46 -2.13
N ALA A 62 -4.01 12.35 -1.64
CA ALA A 62 -3.66 11.79 -0.34
C ALA A 62 -3.15 10.36 -0.45
N TYR A 63 -2.02 10.10 0.20
CA TYR A 63 -1.58 8.77 0.61
C TYR A 63 -1.97 8.55 2.07
N VAL A 64 -2.66 7.44 2.34
CA VAL A 64 -3.04 7.05 3.71
C VAL A 64 -2.58 5.61 3.95
N GLY A 65 -1.59 5.43 4.81
CA GLY A 65 -1.06 4.12 5.15
C GLY A 65 0.27 4.16 5.90
N ALA A 66 0.61 3.06 6.57
CA ALA A 66 1.95 2.91 7.15
C ALA A 66 3.02 2.95 6.04
N LEU A 67 4.14 3.59 6.30
CA LEU A 67 5.25 3.62 5.35
C LEU A 67 5.86 2.22 5.21
N GLY A 68 5.98 1.74 3.97
CA GLY A 68 6.60 0.46 3.65
C GLY A 68 7.09 0.43 2.20
N PRO A 69 8.16 -0.33 1.90
CA PRO A 69 8.72 -0.41 0.55
C PRO A 69 7.73 -1.00 -0.46
N ASP A 70 6.82 -1.87 -0.01
CA ASP A 70 5.75 -2.47 -0.82
C ASP A 70 4.63 -1.48 -1.20
N LYS A 71 4.58 -0.29 -0.57
CA LYS A 71 3.54 0.72 -0.79
C LYS A 71 3.84 1.67 -1.94
N GLY A 72 5.05 1.62 -2.50
CA GLY A 72 5.41 2.41 -3.68
C GLY A 72 5.43 3.93 -3.47
N VAL A 73 5.52 4.40 -2.22
CA VAL A 73 5.49 5.84 -1.87
C VAL A 73 6.58 6.64 -2.58
N ILE A 74 7.73 6.02 -2.85
CA ILE A 74 8.81 6.63 -3.64
C ILE A 74 8.35 7.07 -5.03
N TYR A 75 7.59 6.23 -5.73
CA TYR A 75 7.10 6.51 -7.07
C TYR A 75 6.04 7.61 -7.05
N LEU A 76 5.22 7.64 -5.98
CA LEU A 76 4.24 8.70 -5.78
C LEU A 76 4.90 10.07 -5.57
N ILE A 77 5.96 10.13 -4.75
CA ILE A 77 6.73 11.37 -4.52
C ILE A 77 7.38 11.84 -5.83
N GLN A 78 8.01 10.93 -6.59
CA GLN A 78 8.62 11.23 -7.88
C GLN A 78 7.60 11.77 -8.88
N ALA A 79 6.47 11.09 -9.03
CA ALA A 79 5.41 11.50 -9.94
C ALA A 79 4.85 12.88 -9.55
N TRP A 80 4.66 13.13 -8.25
CA TRP A 80 4.18 14.42 -7.77
C TRP A 80 5.15 15.57 -8.06
N GLY A 81 6.45 15.36 -7.83
CA GLY A 81 7.48 16.33 -8.16
C GLY A 81 7.56 16.65 -9.66
N ILE A 82 7.30 15.67 -10.53
CA ILE A 82 7.22 15.88 -11.99
C ILE A 82 6.00 16.73 -12.36
N LEU A 83 4.84 16.48 -11.74
CA LEU A 83 3.61 17.21 -12.02
C LEU A 83 3.68 18.68 -11.54
N ASN A 84 4.29 18.91 -10.36
CA ASN A 84 4.57 20.23 -9.80
C ASN A 84 3.38 21.21 -9.88
N TYR A 85 2.19 20.75 -9.50
CA TYR A 85 1.00 21.59 -9.49
C TYR A 85 1.15 22.71 -8.44
N PRO A 86 0.97 24.00 -8.82
CA PRO A 86 1.19 25.12 -7.92
C PRO A 86 0.13 25.21 -6.82
N ASP A 87 -1.12 24.86 -7.14
CA ASP A 87 -2.30 25.05 -6.27
C ASP A 87 -2.82 23.72 -5.69
N SER A 88 -1.97 22.70 -5.63
CA SER A 88 -2.33 21.37 -5.12
C SER A 88 -1.25 20.84 -4.23
N LYS A 89 -1.62 19.94 -3.30
CA LYS A 89 -0.68 19.26 -2.40
C LYS A 89 -0.81 17.75 -2.43
N LEU A 90 0.34 17.09 -2.23
CA LEU A 90 0.39 15.68 -1.86
C LEU A 90 0.43 15.56 -0.34
N ILE A 91 -0.64 15.03 0.23
CA ILE A 91 -0.77 14.74 1.66
C ILE A 91 -0.28 13.32 1.93
N LEU A 92 0.70 13.17 2.81
CA LEU A 92 1.22 11.88 3.26
C LEU A 92 0.82 11.67 4.73
N ALA A 93 -0.05 10.70 4.97
CA ALA A 93 -0.59 10.39 6.29
C ALA A 93 -0.44 8.89 6.63
N GLY A 94 -0.13 8.61 7.88
CA GLY A 94 0.11 7.28 8.42
C GLY A 94 1.46 7.17 9.11
N SER A 95 1.63 6.09 9.88
CA SER A 95 2.82 5.90 10.72
C SER A 95 4.11 5.93 9.88
N GLY A 96 5.09 6.73 10.31
CA GLY A 96 6.39 6.86 9.65
C GLY A 96 6.41 7.81 8.46
N THR A 97 5.29 8.47 8.11
CA THR A 97 5.29 9.48 7.04
C THR A 97 5.89 10.81 7.49
N GLU A 98 5.89 11.08 8.79
CA GLU A 98 6.51 12.25 9.42
C GLU A 98 8.03 12.32 9.22
N THR A 99 8.68 11.20 8.93
CA THR A 99 10.14 11.13 8.72
C THR A 99 10.56 11.25 7.26
N LEU A 100 9.60 11.44 6.33
CA LEU A 100 9.87 11.45 4.89
C LEU A 100 10.50 12.74 4.36
N GLU A 101 10.51 13.83 5.13
CA GLU A 101 10.98 15.14 4.64
C GLU A 101 12.39 15.10 4.04
N PRO A 102 13.42 14.52 4.68
CA PRO A 102 14.76 14.45 4.10
C PRO A 102 14.79 13.64 2.80
N PHE A 103 13.99 12.57 2.73
CA PHE A 103 13.91 11.69 1.58
C PHE A 103 13.22 12.37 0.39
N ILE A 104 12.15 13.14 0.64
CA ILE A 104 11.48 13.93 -0.40
C ILE A 104 12.47 14.90 -1.04
N ARG A 105 13.25 15.62 -0.22
CA ARG A 105 14.28 16.57 -0.69
C ARG A 105 15.39 15.92 -1.51
N GLN A 106 15.67 14.64 -1.31
CA GLN A 106 16.64 13.88 -2.13
C GLN A 106 16.05 13.49 -3.49
N ILE A 107 14.74 13.29 -3.56
CA ILE A 107 14.05 12.83 -4.77
C ILE A 107 13.65 13.98 -5.67
N THR A 108 13.17 15.07 -5.09
CA THR A 108 12.68 16.22 -5.83
C THR A 108 12.80 17.51 -5.03
N ASP A 109 13.05 18.60 -5.74
CA ASP A 109 13.06 19.99 -5.26
C ASP A 109 11.74 20.71 -5.56
N LYS A 110 10.74 20.01 -6.11
CA LYS A 110 9.48 20.55 -6.63
C LYS A 110 8.27 19.84 -6.05
N GLY A 111 7.12 20.51 -6.12
CA GLY A 111 5.84 20.01 -5.61
C GLY A 111 5.57 20.40 -4.16
N ASN A 112 4.30 20.63 -3.85
CA ASN A 112 3.86 20.93 -2.49
C ASN A 112 3.52 19.64 -1.75
N PHE A 113 4.13 19.43 -0.58
CA PHE A 113 3.92 18.25 0.26
C PHE A 113 3.38 18.64 1.63
N ALA A 114 2.48 17.83 2.17
CA ALA A 114 1.99 17.95 3.54
C ALA A 114 2.18 16.62 4.27
N LEU A 115 3.06 16.60 5.28
CA LEU A 115 3.31 15.42 6.11
C LEU A 115 2.45 15.51 7.37
N LEU A 116 1.47 14.61 7.51
CA LEU A 116 0.59 14.58 8.67
C LEU A 116 1.01 13.56 9.74
N GLY A 117 1.93 12.65 9.40
CA GLY A 117 2.34 11.59 10.29
C GLY A 117 1.19 10.66 10.66
N ARG A 118 1.25 10.05 11.84
CA ARG A 118 0.19 9.15 12.33
C ARG A 118 -1.13 9.90 12.52
N VAL A 119 -2.16 9.45 11.80
CA VAL A 119 -3.55 9.90 11.96
C VAL A 119 -4.36 8.81 12.68
N SER A 120 -5.06 9.19 13.75
CA SER A 120 -5.88 8.32 14.61
C SER A 120 -7.34 8.72 14.59
#